data_AF-A0A068TSL8-F1
#
_entry.id   AF-A0A068TSL8-F1
#
_cell.length_a   1.000
_cell.length_b   1.000
_cell.length_c   1.000
_cell.angle_alpha   90.00
_cell.angle_beta   90.00
_cell.angle_gamma   90.00
#
_symmetry.space_group_name_H-M   'P 1'
#
loop_
_entity.id
_entity.type
_entity.pdbx_description
1 polymer ?
#
loop_
_entity_poly.entity_id
_entity_poly.type
_entity_poly.pdbx_seq_one_letter_code
_entity_poly.pdbx_strand_id
1 'polypeptide(L)'
;MVGSSKIEFQREITPENDRQSEVQAFDETKAGVKGIFDAGITKIPRIFVLEQQQQQQEFGTEPISGISQDRIPVIDLQGQREEVIAKVSSASAEWGFFQIVNHGIPASILDNMIKGVRQFHEQDTEGKKPYYTRDTTKKMSYNSNFDLHQAQEASWRDSIYVVMAPDPPEPEELPEVCRDVIIEYAEFMMRLAHIMFELLSEALGLKPDHLKNIDCAKGLFILGHYYPPCPEPECTMGLRDHTDSGFLTILLQDQIGGLQVLHEDQWIDVPFLPGALIVNIADLLQASISCMNHQPCSICITFAMI
;
A
#
# COMPACT_ATOMS: atom_id res chain seq x y z
N MET A 1 3.71 26.20 63.90
CA MET A 1 3.12 26.69 62.63
C MET A 1 3.73 25.89 61.50
N VAL A 2 2.85 25.40 60.63
CA VAL A 2 3.05 24.28 59.71
C VAL A 2 4.05 24.61 58.61
N GLY A 3 4.95 23.66 58.35
CA GLY A 3 5.94 23.69 57.27
C GLY A 3 5.28 23.59 55.90
N SER A 4 5.83 24.36 54.96
CA SER A 4 5.36 24.45 53.58
C SER A 4 5.83 23.23 52.78
N SER A 5 4.90 22.43 52.28
CA SER A 5 5.15 21.36 51.32
C SER A 5 5.19 21.93 49.90
N LYS A 6 6.38 21.99 49.29
CA LYS A 6 6.50 22.04 47.83
C LYS A 6 6.51 20.59 47.32
N ILE A 7 5.42 20.20 46.66
CA ILE A 7 5.39 18.97 45.86
C ILE A 7 5.77 19.40 44.44
N GLU A 8 7.01 19.12 44.03
CA GLU A 8 7.40 19.12 42.62
C GLU A 8 6.94 17.80 42.01
N PHE A 9 5.96 17.87 41.12
CA PHE A 9 5.66 16.76 40.21
C PHE A 9 6.70 16.80 39.09
N GLN A 10 7.82 16.12 39.28
CA GLN A 10 8.64 15.70 38.14
C GLN A 10 7.89 14.55 37.47
N ARG A 11 7.28 14.80 36.31
CA ARG A 11 6.83 13.72 35.43
C ARG A 11 8.08 12.95 34.99
N GLU A 12 8.20 11.69 35.38
CA GLU A 12 9.23 10.79 34.84
C GLU A 12 9.05 10.70 33.32
N ILE A 13 10.06 11.16 32.58
CA ILE A 13 10.10 11.05 31.12
C ILE A 13 10.51 9.60 30.81
N THR A 14 9.54 8.76 30.47
CA THR A 14 9.78 7.41 29.95
C THR A 14 9.98 7.48 28.43
N PRO A 15 10.69 6.52 27.81
CA PRO A 15 10.82 6.45 26.35
C PRO A 15 9.47 6.43 25.61
N GLU A 16 8.45 5.83 26.22
CA GLU A 16 7.09 5.79 25.69
C GLU A 16 6.41 7.17 25.71
N ASN A 17 6.59 7.95 26.78
CA ASN A 17 6.13 9.34 26.86
C ASN A 17 6.86 10.26 25.85
N ASP A 18 8.13 9.96 25.54
CA ASP A 18 8.94 10.67 24.54
C ASP A 18 8.39 10.40 23.13
N ARG A 19 8.18 9.13 22.77
CA ARG A 19 7.61 8.74 21.46
C ARG A 19 6.22 9.33 21.24
N GLN A 20 5.32 9.24 22.23
CA GLN A 20 3.96 9.77 22.08
C GLN A 20 3.97 11.28 21.82
N SER A 21 4.87 12.01 22.50
CA SER A 21 5.03 13.45 22.29
C SER A 21 5.59 13.77 20.90
N GLU A 22 6.55 12.99 20.40
CA GLU A 22 7.11 13.14 19.06
C GLU A 22 6.09 12.84 17.96
N VAL A 23 5.31 11.76 18.12
CA VAL A 23 4.20 11.43 17.21
C VAL A 23 3.16 12.55 17.20
N GLN A 24 2.77 13.05 18.37
CA GLN A 24 1.81 14.14 18.45
C GLN A 24 2.33 15.40 17.76
N ALA A 25 3.58 15.79 18.04
CA ALA A 25 4.19 16.96 17.42
C ALA A 25 4.27 16.83 15.90
N PHE A 26 4.63 15.65 15.39
CA PHE A 26 4.64 15.36 13.95
C PHE A 26 3.23 15.46 13.34
N ASP A 27 2.25 14.82 13.94
CA ASP A 27 0.86 14.78 13.45
C ASP A 27 0.20 16.17 13.44
N GLU A 28 0.51 17.00 14.45
CA GLU A 28 0.02 18.39 14.55
C GLU A 28 0.55 19.29 13.42
N THR A 29 1.70 18.97 12.82
CA THR A 29 2.22 19.74 11.68
C THR A 29 1.33 19.64 10.45
N LYS A 30 0.66 18.49 10.26
CA LYS A 30 -0.11 18.13 9.06
C LYS A 30 0.69 18.20 7.76
N ALA A 31 2.02 18.29 7.85
CA ALA A 31 2.89 18.46 6.70
C ALA A 31 3.27 17.11 6.06
N GLY A 32 3.23 16.04 6.86
CA GLY A 32 3.62 14.69 6.48
C GLY A 32 5.13 14.52 6.34
N VAL A 33 5.55 13.34 5.89
CA VAL A 33 6.96 12.98 5.66
C VAL A 33 7.59 13.88 4.61
N LYS A 34 6.85 14.25 3.57
CA LYS A 34 7.30 15.22 2.56
C LYS A 34 7.64 16.57 3.19
N GLY A 35 6.85 17.04 4.16
CA GLY A 35 7.15 18.27 4.89
C GLY A 35 8.43 18.20 5.70
N ILE A 36 8.73 17.03 6.28
CA ILE A 36 10.02 16.78 6.96
C ILE A 36 11.17 16.84 5.95
N PHE A 37 11.03 16.17 4.81
CA PHE A 37 12.03 16.18 3.74
C PHE A 37 12.31 17.61 3.24
N ASP A 38 11.26 18.40 2.99
CA ASP A 38 11.37 19.78 2.50
C ASP A 38 12.06 20.71 3.50
N ALA A 39 12.04 20.38 4.80
CA ALA A 39 12.76 21.10 5.84
C ALA A 39 14.28 20.86 5.81
N GLY A 40 14.78 19.98 4.93
CA GLY A 40 16.20 19.75 4.71
C GLY A 40 16.88 18.95 5.83
N ILE A 41 16.14 18.03 6.46
CA ILE A 41 16.69 17.19 7.52
C ILE A 41 17.84 16.31 7.00
N THR A 42 18.80 16.03 7.89
CA THR A 42 19.89 15.07 7.63
C THR A 42 19.79 13.82 8.50
N LYS A 43 18.84 13.80 9.43
CA LYS A 43 18.56 12.69 10.35
C LYS A 43 17.06 12.52 10.46
N ILE A 44 16.58 11.28 10.34
CA ILE A 44 15.14 11.01 10.45
C ILE A 44 14.69 11.07 11.92
N PRO A 45 13.44 11.54 12.18
CA PRO A 45 12.87 11.48 13.52
C PRO A 45 12.79 10.04 14.05
N ARG A 46 12.89 9.85 15.37
CA ARG A 46 12.98 8.51 15.99
C ARG A 46 11.75 7.67 15.72
N ILE A 47 10.58 8.31 15.57
CA ILE A 47 9.33 7.62 15.24
C ILE A 47 9.38 6.85 13.92
N PHE A 48 10.34 7.13 13.03
CA PHE A 48 10.53 6.41 11.76
C PHE A 48 11.68 5.40 11.80
N VAL A 49 12.46 5.34 12.89
CA VAL A 49 13.64 4.47 13.00
C VAL A 49 13.22 3.06 13.36
N LEU A 50 13.61 2.08 12.55
CA LEU A 50 13.38 0.65 12.81
C LEU A 50 14.40 0.13 13.82
N GLU A 51 13.95 -0.25 15.01
CA GLU A 51 14.83 -0.74 16.09
C GLU A 51 15.56 -2.05 15.71
N GLN A 52 14.94 -2.88 14.85
CA GLN A 52 15.46 -4.21 14.51
C GLN A 52 16.61 -4.21 13.50
N GLN A 53 16.75 -3.18 12.65
CA GLN A 53 17.85 -3.10 11.67
C GLN A 53 19.18 -2.62 12.28
N GLN A 54 19.16 -2.05 13.49
CA GLN A 54 20.40 -1.84 14.25
C GLN A 54 21.03 -3.16 14.73
N GLN A 55 20.26 -4.26 14.82
CA GLN A 55 20.76 -5.58 15.21
C GLN A 55 21.14 -6.46 14.01
N GLN A 56 20.57 -6.24 12.82
CA GLN A 56 20.91 -7.00 11.62
C GLN A 56 22.27 -6.63 11.00
N GLN A 57 22.96 -5.59 11.49
CA GLN A 57 24.38 -5.37 11.15
C GLN A 57 25.31 -6.49 11.67
N GLU A 58 24.83 -7.44 12.49
CA GLU A 58 25.59 -8.62 12.92
C GLU A 58 25.40 -9.89 12.07
N PHE A 59 24.46 -9.92 11.11
CA PHE A 59 24.31 -11.05 10.19
C PHE A 59 24.65 -10.64 8.76
N GLY A 60 25.82 -11.10 8.30
CA GLY A 60 26.47 -10.70 7.06
C GLY A 60 25.59 -10.75 5.82
N THR A 61 25.65 -9.66 5.05
CA THR A 61 25.16 -9.56 3.68
C THR A 61 26.13 -10.25 2.73
N GLU A 62 26.14 -11.58 2.71
CA GLU A 62 26.66 -12.31 1.55
C GLU A 62 25.52 -12.38 0.51
N PRO A 63 25.69 -11.87 -0.72
CA PRO A 63 24.73 -12.10 -1.76
C PRO A 63 24.77 -13.60 -2.09
N ILE A 64 23.71 -14.32 -1.76
CA ILE A 64 23.58 -15.74 -2.12
C ILE A 64 23.48 -15.80 -3.65
N SER A 65 24.62 -15.92 -4.30
CA SER A 65 24.75 -16.20 -5.72
C SER A 65 24.23 -17.62 -5.97
N GLY A 66 22.98 -17.74 -6.37
CA GLY A 66 22.36 -19.05 -6.66
C GLY A 66 20.83 -19.08 -6.70
N ILE A 67 20.14 -17.97 -6.45
CA ILE A 67 18.66 -17.93 -6.49
C ILE A 67 18.20 -18.16 -7.94
N SER A 68 17.33 -19.16 -8.14
CA SER A 68 16.62 -19.38 -9.38
C SER A 68 16.00 -18.08 -9.86
N GLN A 69 15.94 -17.89 -11.19
CA GLN A 69 15.23 -16.76 -11.81
C GLN A 69 13.71 -16.95 -11.67
N ASP A 70 13.22 -17.17 -10.46
CA ASP A 70 11.80 -17.23 -10.18
C ASP A 70 11.32 -15.79 -10.16
N ARG A 71 10.98 -15.33 -11.36
CA ARG A 71 10.41 -14.02 -11.60
C ARG A 71 8.93 -14.12 -11.34
N ILE A 72 8.38 -13.12 -10.64
CA ILE A 72 6.94 -12.96 -10.45
C ILE A 72 6.24 -13.15 -11.81
N PRO A 73 5.20 -14.01 -11.89
CA PRO A 73 4.56 -14.35 -13.14
C PRO A 73 4.04 -13.12 -13.88
N VAL A 74 4.18 -13.11 -15.21
CA VAL A 74 3.61 -12.07 -16.08
C VAL A 74 2.52 -12.68 -16.94
N ILE A 75 1.32 -12.13 -16.87
CA ILE A 75 0.12 -12.65 -17.55
C ILE A 75 -0.36 -11.63 -18.58
N ASP A 76 -0.41 -12.07 -19.84
CA ASP A 76 -0.97 -11.29 -20.94
C ASP A 76 -2.49 -11.51 -21.01
N LEU A 77 -3.28 -10.46 -20.70
CA LEU A 77 -4.74 -10.55 -20.69
C LEU A 77 -5.37 -10.61 -22.09
N GLN A 78 -4.60 -10.42 -23.16
CA GLN A 78 -5.05 -10.66 -24.54
C GLN A 78 -4.81 -12.09 -25.04
N GLY A 79 -4.26 -12.95 -24.19
CA GLY A 79 -4.10 -14.38 -24.48
C GLY A 79 -5.42 -15.13 -24.64
N GLN A 80 -5.33 -16.41 -25.03
CA GLN A 80 -6.49 -17.30 -25.05
C GLN A 80 -7.06 -17.45 -23.64
N ARG A 81 -8.39 -17.34 -23.49
CA ARG A 81 -9.03 -17.26 -22.16
C ARG A 81 -8.64 -18.42 -21.26
N GLU A 82 -8.62 -19.65 -21.78
CA GLU A 82 -8.28 -20.85 -21.01
C GLU A 82 -6.83 -20.79 -20.49
N GLU A 83 -5.89 -20.28 -21.30
CA GLU A 83 -4.49 -20.09 -20.90
C GLU A 83 -4.35 -19.00 -19.83
N VAL A 84 -5.10 -17.91 -19.98
CA VAL A 84 -5.12 -16.81 -18.98
C VAL A 84 -5.65 -17.33 -17.65
N ILE A 85 -6.75 -18.07 -17.65
CA ILE A 85 -7.32 -18.68 -16.45
C ILE A 85 -6.31 -19.63 -15.78
N ALA A 86 -5.65 -20.50 -16.55
CA ALA A 86 -4.64 -21.42 -16.01
C ALA A 86 -3.46 -20.66 -15.35
N LYS A 87 -2.98 -19.59 -16.01
CA LYS A 87 -1.90 -18.74 -15.46
C LYS A 87 -2.33 -17.99 -14.21
N VAL A 88 -3.54 -17.44 -14.19
CA VAL A 88 -4.09 -16.77 -13.00
C VAL A 88 -4.22 -17.77 -11.85
N SER A 89 -4.67 -19.00 -12.12
CA SER A 89 -4.79 -20.07 -11.13
C SER A 89 -3.43 -20.42 -10.50
N SER A 90 -2.43 -20.76 -11.33
CA SER A 90 -1.09 -21.11 -10.87
C SER A 90 -0.40 -19.95 -10.16
N ALA A 91 -0.44 -18.73 -10.71
CA ALA A 91 0.18 -17.57 -10.07
C ALA A 91 -0.48 -17.21 -8.72
N SER A 92 -1.80 -17.29 -8.63
CA SER A 92 -2.51 -17.07 -7.34
C SER A 92 -2.14 -18.14 -6.32
N ALA A 93 -1.96 -19.39 -6.76
CA ALA A 93 -1.64 -20.53 -5.90
C ALA A 93 -0.20 -20.51 -5.37
N GLU A 94 0.75 -20.25 -6.26
CA GLU A 94 2.17 -20.36 -5.97
C GLU A 94 2.73 -19.06 -5.41
N TRP A 95 2.28 -17.92 -5.93
CA TRP A 95 2.85 -16.61 -5.62
C TRP A 95 1.93 -15.71 -4.81
N GLY A 96 0.62 -15.82 -4.99
CA GLY A 96 -0.32 -14.79 -4.49
C GLY A 96 -0.14 -13.42 -5.15
N PHE A 97 0.82 -13.28 -6.07
CA PHE A 97 1.22 -12.07 -6.78
C PHE A 97 1.50 -12.40 -8.25
N PHE A 98 1.16 -11.48 -9.14
CA PHE A 98 1.55 -11.54 -10.55
C PHE A 98 1.44 -10.17 -11.20
N GLN A 99 2.14 -9.97 -12.31
CA GLN A 99 1.98 -8.82 -13.18
C GLN A 99 1.00 -9.13 -14.31
N ILE A 100 0.19 -8.16 -14.69
CA ILE A 100 -0.68 -8.22 -15.87
C ILE A 100 -0.24 -7.19 -16.89
N VAL A 101 -0.27 -7.59 -18.17
CA VAL A 101 -0.01 -6.72 -19.32
C VAL A 101 -1.16 -6.80 -20.31
N ASN A 102 -1.21 -5.84 -21.24
CA ASN A 102 -2.27 -5.73 -22.24
C ASN A 102 -3.70 -5.71 -21.65
N HIS A 103 -3.84 -5.18 -20.43
CA HIS A 103 -5.10 -5.11 -19.67
C HIS A 103 -6.11 -4.08 -20.21
N GLY A 104 -5.80 -3.41 -21.32
CA GLY A 104 -6.73 -2.54 -22.04
C GLY A 104 -6.89 -1.13 -21.46
N ILE A 105 -6.10 -0.75 -20.46
CA ILE A 105 -6.10 0.62 -19.91
C ILE A 105 -5.08 1.45 -20.69
N PRO A 106 -5.45 2.63 -21.21
CA PRO A 106 -4.49 3.47 -21.93
C PRO A 106 -3.34 3.90 -21.04
N ALA A 107 -2.11 3.86 -21.56
CA ALA A 107 -0.90 4.27 -20.82
C ALA A 107 -1.00 5.70 -20.27
N SER A 108 -1.68 6.60 -20.99
CA SER A 108 -1.92 7.98 -20.54
C SER A 108 -2.70 8.05 -19.23
N ILE A 109 -3.62 7.11 -18.97
CA ILE A 109 -4.39 7.06 -17.72
C ILE A 109 -3.48 6.68 -16.55
N LEU A 110 -2.62 5.68 -16.76
CA LEU A 110 -1.63 5.27 -15.75
C LEU A 110 -0.62 6.39 -15.45
N ASP A 111 -0.06 6.99 -16.50
CA ASP A 111 0.92 8.08 -16.39
C ASP A 111 0.32 9.31 -15.69
N ASN A 112 -0.92 9.67 -16.06
CA ASN A 112 -1.60 10.81 -15.46
C ASN A 112 -1.94 10.52 -13.99
N MET A 113 -2.26 9.28 -13.62
CA MET A 113 -2.56 8.93 -12.23
C MET A 113 -1.31 9.10 -11.35
N ILE A 114 -0.16 8.58 -11.79
CA ILE A 114 1.14 8.78 -11.10
C ILE A 114 1.46 10.28 -10.99
N LYS A 115 1.28 11.04 -12.08
CA LYS A 115 1.50 12.49 -12.08
C LYS A 115 0.56 13.22 -11.12
N GLY A 116 -0.72 12.86 -11.09
CA GLY A 116 -1.73 13.49 -10.23
C GLY A 116 -1.44 13.26 -8.75
N VAL A 117 -1.11 12.02 -8.36
CA VAL A 117 -0.69 11.71 -6.97
C VAL A 117 0.57 12.51 -6.61
N ARG A 118 1.57 12.53 -7.50
CA ARG A 118 2.79 13.33 -7.30
C ARG A 118 2.49 14.82 -7.13
N GLN A 119 1.71 15.39 -8.03
CA GLN A 119 1.32 16.80 -7.99
C GLN A 119 0.60 17.15 -6.69
N PHE A 120 -0.28 16.27 -6.20
CA PHE A 120 -0.92 16.46 -4.90
C PHE A 120 0.10 16.57 -3.76
N HIS A 121 1.03 15.61 -3.66
CA HIS A 121 2.01 15.54 -2.56
C HIS A 121 3.09 16.62 -2.64
N GLU A 122 3.39 17.10 -3.84
CA GLU A 122 4.36 18.19 -4.12
C GLU A 122 3.79 19.60 -3.90
N GLN A 123 2.50 19.75 -3.60
CA GLN A 123 1.95 21.02 -3.12
C GLN A 123 2.60 21.42 -1.78
N ASP A 124 2.52 22.72 -1.47
CA ASP A 124 2.84 23.20 -0.14
C ASP A 124 1.89 22.61 0.91
N THR A 125 2.25 22.77 2.18
CA THR A 125 1.44 22.23 3.29
C THR A 125 0.02 22.80 3.27
N GLU A 126 -0.17 24.07 2.91
CA GLU A 126 -1.49 24.70 2.94
C GLU A 126 -2.44 24.14 1.87
N GLY A 127 -1.92 23.71 0.71
CA GLY A 127 -2.71 22.99 -0.31
C GLY A 127 -3.15 21.58 0.12
N LYS A 128 -2.38 20.90 0.97
CA LYS A 128 -2.66 19.52 1.43
C LYS A 128 -3.46 19.46 2.72
N LYS A 129 -3.27 20.43 3.61
CA LYS A 129 -3.85 20.51 4.96
C LYS A 129 -5.39 20.38 5.04
N PRO A 130 -6.20 20.87 4.07
CA PRO A 130 -7.64 20.64 4.07
C PRO A 130 -8.04 19.17 4.03
N TYR A 131 -7.19 18.32 3.44
CA TYR A 131 -7.41 16.88 3.32
C TYR A 131 -6.78 16.10 4.48
N TYR A 132 -5.99 16.76 5.34
CA TYR A 132 -5.30 16.09 6.43
C TYR A 132 -6.27 15.64 7.53
N THR A 133 -6.47 14.33 7.65
CA THR A 133 -7.39 13.77 8.64
C THR A 133 -7.06 12.31 8.98
N ARG A 134 -7.43 11.93 10.20
CA ARG A 134 -7.43 10.54 10.69
C ARG A 134 -8.86 10.01 10.92
N ASP A 135 -9.87 10.80 10.58
CA ASP A 135 -11.28 10.41 10.64
C ASP A 135 -11.59 9.40 9.53
N THR A 136 -11.80 8.15 9.91
CA THR A 136 -12.07 7.02 9.01
C THR A 136 -13.45 7.07 8.35
N THR A 137 -14.31 8.02 8.75
CA THR A 137 -15.61 8.25 8.10
C THR A 137 -15.50 9.11 6.83
N LYS A 138 -14.34 9.74 6.60
CA LYS A 138 -14.09 10.58 5.43
C LYS A 138 -13.80 9.73 4.20
N LYS A 139 -14.45 10.09 3.09
CA LYS A 139 -14.26 9.43 1.78
C LYS A 139 -12.97 9.86 1.08
N MET A 140 -12.41 11.01 1.44
CA MET A 140 -11.12 11.51 0.98
C MET A 140 -10.29 11.89 2.20
N SER A 141 -9.05 11.41 2.27
CA SER A 141 -8.11 11.78 3.33
C SER A 141 -6.68 11.79 2.83
N TYR A 142 -5.86 12.60 3.48
CA TYR A 142 -4.41 12.63 3.39
C TYR A 142 -3.84 12.45 4.80
N ASN A 143 -2.86 11.58 4.98
CA ASN A 143 -2.09 11.48 6.21
C ASN A 143 -0.78 10.71 5.97
N SER A 144 0.09 10.74 6.99
CA SER A 144 1.19 9.80 7.11
C SER A 144 0.81 8.73 8.11
N ASN A 145 0.84 7.47 7.65
CA ASN A 145 0.54 6.26 8.43
C ASN A 145 -0.87 6.30 9.07
N PHE A 146 -1.83 5.52 8.57
CA PHE A 146 -3.19 5.50 9.15
C PHE A 146 -3.18 5.06 10.63
N ASP A 147 -2.21 4.23 11.01
CA ASP A 147 -1.96 3.63 12.31
C ASP A 147 -0.89 4.36 13.15
N LEU A 148 -0.48 5.58 12.79
CA LEU A 148 0.64 6.32 13.41
C LEU A 148 0.70 6.26 14.96
N HIS A 149 -0.47 6.39 15.60
CA HIS A 149 -0.59 6.43 17.07
C HIS A 149 -0.58 5.04 17.73
N GLN A 150 -0.71 3.97 16.94
CA GLN A 150 -0.76 2.57 17.39
C GLN A 150 0.50 1.79 17.00
N ALA A 151 1.06 2.09 15.84
CA ALA A 151 2.27 1.44 15.35
C ALA A 151 3.45 1.70 16.30
N GLN A 152 4.32 0.72 16.50
CA GLN A 152 5.56 0.90 17.24
C GLN A 152 6.49 1.85 16.47
N GLU A 153 6.67 1.61 15.17
CA GLU A 153 7.44 2.45 14.25
C GLU A 153 6.58 2.89 13.05
N ALA A 154 6.70 4.16 12.66
CA ALA A 154 6.03 4.73 11.51
C ALA A 154 6.81 4.45 10.22
N SER A 155 6.11 4.30 9.10
CA SER A 155 6.74 4.16 7.78
C SER A 155 7.05 5.52 7.15
N TRP A 156 8.13 5.60 6.38
CA TRP A 156 8.59 6.80 5.66
C TRP A 156 7.75 7.06 4.39
N ARG A 157 6.47 7.36 4.58
CA ARG A 157 5.53 7.64 3.49
C ARG A 157 4.42 8.61 3.87
N ASP A 158 3.89 9.24 2.84
CA ASP A 158 2.61 9.94 2.87
C ASP A 158 1.60 9.21 1.98
N SER A 159 0.31 9.37 2.27
CA SER A 159 -0.74 8.67 1.52
C SER A 159 -1.98 9.52 1.36
N ILE A 160 -2.56 9.52 0.16
CA ILE A 160 -3.97 9.84 -0.02
C ILE A 160 -4.78 8.55 -0.02
N TYR A 161 -5.99 8.60 0.54
CA TYR A 161 -6.97 7.52 0.53
C TYR A 161 -8.29 8.07 0.03
N VAL A 162 -8.85 7.42 -1.00
CA VAL A 162 -10.11 7.82 -1.63
C VAL A 162 -11.04 6.63 -1.78
N VAL A 163 -12.24 6.72 -1.22
CA VAL A 163 -13.32 5.73 -1.46
C VAL A 163 -14.01 6.08 -2.76
N MET A 164 -13.97 5.21 -3.76
CA MET A 164 -14.58 5.44 -5.08
C MET A 164 -15.82 4.57 -5.35
N ALA A 165 -16.05 3.54 -4.54
CA ALA A 165 -17.27 2.74 -4.58
C ALA A 165 -17.59 2.13 -3.20
N PRO A 166 -18.87 1.91 -2.86
CA PRO A 166 -20.06 2.15 -3.70
C PRO A 166 -20.51 3.61 -3.74
N ASP A 167 -20.13 4.41 -2.74
CA ASP A 167 -20.56 5.79 -2.57
C ASP A 167 -19.36 6.74 -2.67
N PRO A 168 -18.93 7.14 -3.88
CA PRO A 168 -17.80 8.06 -4.05
C PRO A 168 -18.04 9.43 -3.38
N PRO A 169 -16.99 10.23 -3.13
CA PRO A 169 -17.12 11.62 -2.77
C PRO A 169 -17.70 12.44 -3.93
N GLU A 170 -18.27 13.60 -3.61
CA GLU A 170 -18.57 14.60 -4.64
C GLU A 170 -17.25 15.11 -5.26
N PRO A 171 -17.22 15.47 -6.55
CA PRO A 171 -15.99 15.90 -7.21
C PRO A 171 -15.25 17.02 -6.45
N GLU A 172 -15.98 17.98 -5.88
CA GLU A 172 -15.41 19.11 -5.14
C GLU A 172 -14.70 18.70 -3.84
N GLU A 173 -15.01 17.53 -3.29
CA GLU A 173 -14.32 16.96 -2.13
C GLU A 173 -12.96 16.36 -2.49
N LEU A 174 -12.67 16.15 -3.79
CA LEU A 174 -11.37 15.71 -4.27
C LEU A 174 -10.42 16.89 -4.52
N PRO A 175 -9.09 16.70 -4.33
CA PRO A 175 -8.11 17.73 -4.65
C PRO A 175 -8.12 18.10 -6.12
N GLU A 176 -8.26 19.40 -6.42
CA GLU A 176 -8.39 19.91 -7.79
C GLU A 176 -7.26 19.42 -8.70
N VAL A 177 -6.03 19.34 -8.19
CA VAL A 177 -4.84 18.92 -8.94
C VAL A 177 -4.88 17.47 -9.45
N CYS A 178 -5.69 16.59 -8.83
CA CYS A 178 -5.77 15.18 -9.21
C CYS A 178 -7.21 14.64 -9.31
N ARG A 179 -8.23 15.51 -9.19
CA ARG A 179 -9.66 15.16 -9.19
C ARG A 179 -10.05 14.34 -10.42
N ASP A 180 -9.90 14.91 -11.60
CA ASP A 180 -10.42 14.32 -12.83
C ASP A 180 -9.75 12.99 -13.13
N VAL A 181 -8.44 12.89 -12.89
CA VAL A 181 -7.69 11.66 -13.11
C VAL A 181 -8.04 10.56 -12.09
N ILE A 182 -8.32 10.90 -10.82
CA ILE A 182 -8.79 9.92 -9.84
C ILE A 182 -10.14 9.33 -10.28
N ILE A 183 -11.07 10.18 -10.72
CA ILE A 183 -12.39 9.74 -11.18
C ILE A 183 -12.24 8.83 -12.41
N GLU A 184 -11.51 9.27 -13.42
CA GLU A 184 -11.30 8.50 -14.65
C GLU A 184 -10.57 7.17 -14.37
N TYR A 185 -9.50 7.20 -13.57
CA TYR A 185 -8.74 6.01 -13.19
C TYR A 185 -9.61 4.98 -12.45
N ALA A 186 -10.47 5.45 -11.52
CA ALA A 186 -11.37 4.59 -10.76
C ALA A 186 -12.33 3.81 -11.67
N GLU A 187 -12.85 4.43 -12.73
CA GLU A 187 -13.71 3.73 -13.69
C GLU A 187 -12.99 2.59 -14.41
N PHE A 188 -11.74 2.82 -14.84
CA PHE A 188 -10.91 1.78 -15.46
C PHE A 188 -10.57 0.67 -14.48
N MET A 189 -10.18 1.01 -13.24
CA MET A 189 -9.91 0.04 -12.19
C MET A 189 -11.14 -0.81 -11.87
N MET A 190 -12.33 -0.22 -11.81
CA MET A 190 -13.55 -0.97 -11.50
C MET A 190 -13.88 -1.99 -12.60
N ARG A 191 -13.72 -1.60 -13.87
CA ARG A 191 -13.86 -2.52 -15.01
C ARG A 191 -12.81 -3.63 -14.99
N LEU A 192 -11.56 -3.30 -14.66
CA LEU A 192 -10.49 -4.29 -14.60
C LEU A 192 -10.69 -5.27 -13.43
N ALA A 193 -11.04 -4.78 -12.24
CA ALA A 193 -11.36 -5.62 -11.09
C ALA A 193 -12.49 -6.61 -11.42
N HIS A 194 -13.53 -6.17 -12.15
CA HIS A 194 -14.57 -7.05 -12.64
C HIS A 194 -14.04 -8.18 -13.54
N ILE A 195 -13.11 -7.90 -14.44
CA ILE A 195 -12.48 -8.92 -15.29
C ILE A 195 -11.65 -9.88 -14.42
N MET A 196 -10.88 -9.35 -13.47
CA MET A 196 -10.04 -10.17 -12.59
C MET A 196 -10.88 -11.10 -11.71
N PHE A 197 -12.00 -10.63 -11.14
CA PHE A 197 -12.90 -11.48 -10.36
C PHE A 197 -13.59 -12.57 -11.18
N GLU A 198 -13.84 -12.34 -12.48
CA GLU A 198 -14.31 -13.40 -13.39
C GLU A 198 -13.25 -14.47 -13.60
N LEU A 199 -12.03 -14.06 -13.96
CA LEU A 199 -10.90 -14.96 -14.16
C LEU A 199 -10.59 -15.77 -12.90
N LEU A 200 -10.62 -15.14 -11.73
CA LEU A 200 -10.43 -15.81 -10.44
C LEU A 200 -11.57 -16.79 -10.13
N SER A 201 -12.82 -16.43 -10.43
CA SER A 201 -13.94 -17.36 -10.25
C SER A 201 -13.78 -18.62 -11.12
N GLU A 202 -13.44 -18.46 -12.40
CA GLU A 202 -13.20 -19.59 -13.29
C GLU A 202 -11.94 -20.39 -12.91
N ALA A 203 -10.87 -19.73 -12.46
CA ALA A 203 -9.66 -20.37 -11.96
C ALA A 203 -9.93 -21.27 -10.73
N LEU A 204 -10.98 -20.96 -9.97
CA LEU A 204 -11.48 -21.76 -8.85
C LEU A 204 -12.49 -22.84 -9.27
N GLY A 205 -12.76 -22.98 -10.58
CA GLY A 205 -13.77 -23.90 -11.11
C GLY A 205 -15.22 -23.45 -10.85
N LEU A 206 -15.43 -22.17 -10.54
CA LEU A 206 -16.74 -21.58 -10.28
C LEU A 206 -17.31 -20.93 -11.55
N LYS A 207 -18.57 -20.49 -11.47
CA LYS A 207 -19.17 -19.67 -12.53
C LYS A 207 -18.45 -18.31 -12.59
N PRO A 208 -18.27 -17.70 -13.78
CA PRO A 208 -17.54 -16.43 -13.91
C PRO A 208 -18.06 -15.30 -13.02
N ASP A 209 -19.36 -15.26 -12.75
CA ASP A 209 -19.99 -14.21 -11.94
C ASP A 209 -19.99 -14.48 -10.43
N HIS A 210 -19.41 -15.59 -9.97
CA HIS A 210 -19.54 -16.03 -8.58
C HIS A 210 -19.01 -15.01 -7.57
N LEU A 211 -17.74 -14.59 -7.67
CA LEU A 211 -17.13 -13.65 -6.73
C LEU A 211 -17.82 -12.27 -6.76
N LYS A 212 -18.35 -11.88 -7.92
CA LYS A 212 -19.14 -10.65 -8.04
C LYS A 212 -20.47 -10.75 -7.30
N ASN A 213 -21.15 -11.88 -7.42
CA ASN A 213 -22.46 -12.11 -6.81
C ASN A 213 -22.41 -12.19 -5.27
N ILE A 214 -21.21 -12.39 -4.70
CA ILE A 214 -20.97 -12.31 -3.25
C ILE A 214 -20.33 -10.98 -2.84
N ASP A 215 -20.47 -9.95 -3.67
CA ASP A 215 -20.06 -8.57 -3.43
C ASP A 215 -18.52 -8.33 -3.33
N CYS A 216 -17.66 -9.27 -3.76
CA CYS A 216 -16.19 -9.06 -3.71
C CYS A 216 -15.71 -7.85 -4.54
N ALA A 217 -16.47 -7.46 -5.57
CA ALA A 217 -16.15 -6.34 -6.45
C ALA A 217 -16.95 -5.06 -6.14
N LYS A 218 -17.64 -5.00 -4.99
CA LYS A 218 -18.55 -3.89 -4.68
C LYS A 218 -17.84 -2.62 -4.18
N GLY A 219 -16.75 -2.81 -3.45
CA GLY A 219 -15.95 -1.73 -2.90
C GLY A 219 -14.76 -1.40 -3.79
N LEU A 220 -14.43 -0.11 -3.86
CA LEU A 220 -13.20 0.38 -4.47
C LEU A 220 -12.68 1.53 -3.62
N PHE A 221 -11.43 1.41 -3.19
CA PHE A 221 -10.68 2.52 -2.65
C PHE A 221 -9.33 2.62 -3.38
N ILE A 222 -8.81 3.84 -3.47
CA ILE A 222 -7.53 4.15 -4.09
C ILE A 222 -6.59 4.68 -3.01
N LEU A 223 -5.40 4.09 -2.95
CA LEU A 223 -4.28 4.60 -2.17
C LEU A 223 -3.26 5.23 -3.11
N GLY A 224 -2.91 6.49 -2.86
CA GLY A 224 -1.85 7.19 -3.58
C GLY A 224 -0.66 7.43 -2.65
N HIS A 225 0.24 6.45 -2.61
CA HIS A 225 1.44 6.51 -1.77
C HIS A 225 2.51 7.43 -2.39
N TYR A 226 3.22 8.15 -1.52
CA TYR A 226 4.36 8.96 -1.88
C TYR A 226 5.49 8.72 -0.89
N TYR A 227 6.66 8.38 -1.42
CA TYR A 227 7.85 8.03 -0.66
C TYR A 227 8.93 9.09 -0.95
N PRO A 228 9.04 10.16 -0.13
CA PRO A 228 10.09 11.15 -0.30
C PRO A 228 11.47 10.50 -0.13
N PRO A 229 12.54 11.04 -0.76
CA PRO A 229 13.89 10.57 -0.51
C PRO A 229 14.21 10.59 1.01
N CYS A 230 14.79 9.50 1.50
CA CYS A 230 15.17 9.37 2.91
C CYS A 230 16.68 9.66 3.07
N PRO A 231 17.12 10.48 4.03
CA PRO A 231 18.54 10.69 4.31
C PRO A 231 19.21 9.49 5.01
N GLU A 232 18.43 8.58 5.60
CA GLU A 232 18.89 7.37 6.30
C GLU A 232 18.03 6.16 5.87
N PRO A 233 18.08 5.76 4.58
CA PRO A 233 17.22 4.70 4.04
C PRO A 233 17.44 3.34 4.71
N GLU A 234 18.62 3.09 5.28
CA GLU A 234 18.96 1.89 6.05
C GLU A 234 18.36 1.85 7.47
N CYS A 235 17.70 2.92 7.90
CA CYS A 235 17.11 3.04 9.23
C CYS A 235 15.58 3.02 9.22
N THR A 236 14.94 2.96 8.05
CA THR A 236 13.47 3.04 7.90
C THR A 236 12.97 2.22 6.71
N MET A 237 11.65 2.14 6.55
CA MET A 237 10.99 1.51 5.41
C MET A 237 9.89 2.43 4.88
N GLY A 238 9.65 2.40 3.58
CA GLY A 238 8.53 3.13 2.97
C GLY A 238 7.19 2.53 3.39
N LEU A 239 7.09 1.21 3.45
CA LEU A 239 5.96 0.44 3.96
C LEU A 239 6.47 -0.88 4.54
N ARG A 240 6.10 -1.16 5.78
CA ARG A 240 6.46 -2.41 6.47
C ARG A 240 5.82 -3.64 5.82
N ASP A 241 6.37 -4.79 6.17
CA ASP A 241 5.82 -6.10 5.84
C ASP A 241 4.37 -6.23 6.31
N HIS A 242 3.48 -6.51 5.37
CA HIS A 242 2.06 -6.71 5.63
C HIS A 242 1.42 -7.60 4.58
N THR A 243 0.24 -8.09 4.90
CA THR A 243 -0.71 -8.64 3.93
C THR A 243 -1.85 -7.64 3.75
N ASP A 244 -2.47 -7.66 2.57
CA ASP A 244 -3.62 -6.81 2.30
C ASP A 244 -4.89 -7.41 2.90
N SER A 245 -5.67 -6.60 3.59
CA SER A 245 -6.92 -7.04 4.25
C SER A 245 -8.13 -7.09 3.32
N GLY A 246 -7.99 -6.77 2.03
CA GLY A 246 -9.08 -6.73 1.04
C GLY A 246 -9.37 -8.06 0.36
N PHE A 247 -9.99 -8.01 -0.83
CA PHE A 247 -10.15 -9.17 -1.71
C PHE A 247 -9.05 -9.25 -2.77
N LEU A 248 -8.73 -8.12 -3.39
CA LEU A 248 -7.79 -8.02 -4.50
C LEU A 248 -7.18 -6.62 -4.49
N THR A 249 -5.87 -6.54 -4.66
CA THR A 249 -5.18 -5.27 -4.88
C THR A 249 -4.64 -5.24 -6.30
N ILE A 250 -4.76 -4.08 -6.96
CA ILE A 250 -4.20 -3.81 -8.29
C ILE A 250 -3.31 -2.58 -8.14
N LEU A 251 -2.00 -2.81 -8.16
CA LEU A 251 -0.97 -1.82 -7.91
C LEU A 251 -0.37 -1.30 -9.22
N LEU A 252 -0.33 0.02 -9.33
CA LEU A 252 0.43 0.76 -10.34
C LEU A 252 1.69 1.34 -9.67
N GLN A 253 2.88 1.02 -10.21
CA GLN A 253 4.14 1.55 -9.73
C GLN A 253 4.73 2.58 -10.69
N ASP A 254 5.59 3.46 -10.18
CA ASP A 254 6.48 4.26 -11.01
C ASP A 254 7.74 3.46 -11.41
N GLN A 255 8.63 4.09 -12.18
CA GLN A 255 9.83 3.45 -12.69
C GLN A 255 10.94 3.21 -11.65
N ILE A 256 10.80 3.71 -10.42
CA ILE A 256 11.79 3.51 -9.35
C ILE A 256 11.60 2.14 -8.72
N GLY A 257 10.34 1.70 -8.55
CA GLY A 257 10.01 0.43 -7.92
C GLY A 257 10.14 0.49 -6.39
N GLY A 258 10.67 -0.57 -5.79
CA GLY A 258 10.86 -0.69 -4.34
C GLY A 258 9.96 -1.75 -3.69
N LEU A 259 8.93 -2.24 -4.39
CA LEU A 259 8.13 -3.36 -3.89
C LEU A 259 8.98 -4.63 -3.81
N GLN A 260 8.92 -5.25 -2.64
CA GLN A 260 9.44 -6.58 -2.39
C GLN A 260 8.29 -7.49 -1.94
N VAL A 261 8.32 -8.74 -2.39
CA VAL A 261 7.34 -9.76 -2.02
C VAL A 261 8.03 -10.93 -1.35
N LEU A 262 7.43 -11.50 -0.31
CA LEU A 262 7.95 -12.66 0.39
C LEU A 262 7.53 -13.97 -0.33
N HIS A 263 8.48 -14.66 -0.93
CA HIS A 263 8.25 -15.96 -1.58
C HIS A 263 9.30 -16.96 -1.11
N GLU A 264 8.86 -18.13 -0.66
CA GLU A 264 9.73 -19.19 -0.11
C GLU A 264 10.73 -18.69 0.95
N ASP A 265 10.24 -17.90 1.92
CA ASP A 265 11.03 -17.28 3.00
C ASP A 265 12.13 -16.30 2.51
N GLN A 266 12.03 -15.83 1.27
CA GLN A 266 12.93 -14.85 0.67
C GLN A 266 12.18 -13.62 0.17
N TRP A 267 12.73 -12.44 0.46
CA TRP A 267 12.25 -11.19 -0.13
C TRP A 267 12.76 -11.06 -1.56
N ILE A 268 11.83 -10.96 -2.51
CA ILE A 268 12.10 -10.86 -3.95
C ILE A 268 11.67 -9.48 -4.44
N ASP A 269 12.58 -8.77 -5.10
CA ASP A 269 12.28 -7.50 -5.76
C ASP A 269 11.30 -7.72 -6.93
N VAL A 270 10.26 -6.87 -7.00
CA VAL A 270 9.36 -6.85 -8.15
C VAL A 270 9.93 -5.92 -9.21
N PRO A 271 10.35 -6.44 -10.38
CA PRO A 271 10.94 -5.60 -11.41
C PRO A 271 9.86 -4.72 -12.05
N PHE A 272 10.18 -3.44 -12.23
CA PHE A 272 9.34 -2.52 -12.99
C PHE A 272 9.19 -3.00 -14.45
N LEU A 273 7.94 -3.18 -14.88
CA LEU A 273 7.58 -3.49 -16.26
C LEU A 273 6.69 -2.36 -16.81
N PRO A 274 7.13 -1.63 -17.87
CA PRO A 274 6.38 -0.50 -18.39
C PRO A 274 4.94 -0.85 -18.78
N GLY A 275 3.98 -0.14 -18.20
CA GLY A 275 2.56 -0.33 -18.47
C GLY A 275 1.97 -1.62 -17.91
N ALA A 276 2.68 -2.34 -17.05
CA ALA A 276 2.12 -3.45 -16.30
C ALA A 276 1.44 -2.96 -15.01
N LEU A 277 0.49 -3.76 -14.53
CA LEU A 277 -0.09 -3.63 -13.19
C LEU A 277 0.26 -4.88 -12.39
N ILE A 278 0.55 -4.72 -11.11
CA ILE A 278 0.77 -5.84 -10.20
C ILE A 278 -0.56 -6.17 -9.53
N VAL A 279 -0.90 -7.44 -9.47
CA VAL A 279 -2.09 -7.94 -8.82
C VAL A 279 -1.66 -8.83 -7.67
N ASN A 280 -2.27 -8.64 -6.50
CA ASN A 280 -2.09 -9.54 -5.38
C ASN A 280 -3.41 -9.93 -4.72
N ILE A 281 -3.43 -11.17 -4.23
CA ILE A 281 -4.56 -11.73 -3.50
C ILE A 281 -4.46 -11.32 -2.03
N ALA A 282 -5.62 -10.94 -1.48
CA ALA A 282 -5.73 -10.37 -0.14
C ALA A 282 -6.57 -11.28 0.79
N ASP A 283 -6.48 -11.02 2.09
CA ASP A 283 -6.96 -11.88 3.18
C ASP A 283 -8.43 -12.30 3.04
N LEU A 284 -9.32 -11.38 2.67
CA LEU A 284 -10.76 -11.68 2.58
C LEU A 284 -11.06 -12.63 1.43
N LEU A 285 -10.32 -12.55 0.31
CA LEU A 285 -10.52 -13.48 -0.80
C LEU A 285 -10.06 -14.88 -0.40
N GLN A 286 -8.91 -15.01 0.25
CA GLN A 286 -8.42 -16.30 0.74
C GLN A 286 -9.39 -16.92 1.77
N ALA A 287 -9.92 -16.11 2.70
CA ALA A 287 -10.91 -16.55 3.68
C ALA A 287 -12.21 -16.99 3.00
N SER A 288 -12.71 -16.21 2.03
CA SER A 288 -13.91 -16.55 1.27
C SER A 288 -13.78 -17.90 0.59
N ILE A 289 -12.62 -18.20 0.00
CA ILE A 289 -12.36 -19.45 -0.72
C ILE A 289 -12.22 -20.64 0.24
N SER A 290 -11.51 -20.45 1.35
CA SER A 290 -11.31 -21.48 2.37
C SER A 290 -12.64 -21.98 2.96
N CYS A 291 -13.60 -21.06 3.14
CA CYS A 291 -14.95 -21.39 3.60
C CYS A 291 -15.78 -22.15 2.56
N MET A 292 -15.53 -21.95 1.25
CA MET A 292 -16.35 -22.53 0.18
C MET A 292 -16.01 -23.99 -0.14
N ASN A 293 -14.73 -24.37 -0.07
CA ASN A 293 -14.28 -25.65 -0.66
C ASN A 293 -14.06 -26.80 0.33
N HIS A 294 -14.12 -26.57 1.67
CA HIS A 294 -13.73 -27.56 2.68
C HIS A 294 -12.37 -28.26 2.38
N GLN A 295 -11.52 -27.59 1.59
CA GLN A 295 -10.23 -28.03 1.09
C GLN A 295 -9.19 -26.94 1.39
N PRO A 296 -7.90 -27.29 1.54
CA PRO A 296 -6.86 -26.30 1.75
C PRO A 296 -6.88 -25.28 0.61
N CYS A 297 -6.88 -24.00 0.97
CA CYS A 297 -6.91 -22.91 0.00
C CYS A 297 -5.69 -23.03 -0.92
N SER A 298 -5.94 -23.20 -2.22
CA SER A 298 -4.88 -23.23 -3.24
C SER A 298 -4.48 -21.81 -3.65
N ILE A 299 -4.53 -20.83 -2.74
CA ILE A 299 -4.10 -19.45 -2.97
C ILE A 299 -3.14 -19.05 -1.86
N CYS A 300 -1.99 -18.51 -2.24
CA CYS A 300 -1.00 -17.97 -1.33
C CYS A 300 -1.33 -16.51 -0.99
N ILE A 301 -1.15 -16.14 0.29
CA ILE A 301 -1.03 -14.74 0.68
C ILE A 301 0.45 -14.50 0.92
N THR A 302 0.93 -13.44 0.30
CA THR A 302 2.34 -13.07 0.37
C THR A 302 2.47 -11.71 1.01
N PHE A 303 3.44 -11.61 1.91
CA PHE A 303 3.81 -10.34 2.50
C PHE A 303 4.43 -9.43 1.45
N ALA A 304 4.11 -8.15 1.52
CA ALA A 304 4.71 -7.10 0.73
C ALA A 304 5.32 -6.02 1.62
N MET A 305 6.45 -5.45 1.18
CA MET A 305 7.05 -4.25 1.78
C MET A 305 7.62 -3.34 0.69
N ILE A 306 7.82 -2.06 1.02
CA ILE A 306 8.36 -1.02 0.12
C ILE A 306 9.43 -0.21 0.85
#